data_AF-X0V9I5-F1
#
_entry.id   AF-X0V9I5-F1
#
_cell.length_a   1.000
_cell.length_b   1.000
_cell.length_c   1.000
_cell.angle_alpha   90.00
_cell.angle_beta   90.00
_cell.angle_gamma   90.00
#
_symmetry.space_group_name_H-M   'P 1'
#
loop_
_entity.id
_entity.type
_entity.pdbx_description
1 polymer ?
#
loop_
_entity_poly.entity_id
_entity_poly.type
_entity_poly.pdbx_seq_one_letter_code
_entity_poly.pdbx_strand_id
1 'polypeptide(L)' 'LGLDLVGNPELAARPDVGFRVAQWYWTTHNLNALADGGPRNFDAITRAINGGLNGKADRDRYYARALRVLGAR' A
#
# COMPACT_ATOMS: atom_id res chain seq x y z
N LEU A 1 -0.24 -0.06 -16.97
CA LEU A 1 -1.29 0.98 -16.82
C LEU A 1 -1.70 1.64 -18.14
N GLY A 2 -0.87 1.58 -19.19
CA GLY A 2 -1.20 2.17 -20.49
C GLY A 2 -1.25 3.70 -20.47
N LEU A 3 -0.60 4.32 -19.49
CA LEU A 3 -0.51 5.76 -19.29
C LEU A 3 0.96 6.15 -19.25
N ASP A 4 1.29 7.29 -19.84
CA ASP A 4 2.63 7.86 -19.76
C ASP A 4 2.83 8.62 -18.44
N LEU A 5 3.08 7.86 -17.38
CA LEU A 5 3.35 8.40 -16.04
C LEU A 5 4.79 8.94 -15.89
N VAL A 6 5.67 8.67 -16.87
CA VAL A 6 7.06 9.17 -16.85
C VAL A 6 7.11 10.58 -17.42
N GLY A 7 6.46 10.79 -18.58
CA GLY A 7 6.34 12.12 -19.18
C GLY A 7 5.30 13.02 -18.50
N ASN A 8 4.29 12.44 -17.84
CA ASN A 8 3.18 13.17 -17.21
C ASN A 8 2.91 12.65 -15.78
N PRO A 9 3.85 12.85 -14.82
CA PRO A 9 3.76 12.26 -13.48
C PRO A 9 2.56 12.74 -12.66
N GLU A 10 2.03 13.93 -12.93
CA GLU A 10 0.85 14.50 -12.28
C GLU A 10 -0.42 13.67 -12.53
N LEU A 11 -0.45 12.85 -13.58
CA LEU A 11 -1.54 11.89 -13.79
C LEU A 11 -1.70 10.95 -12.59
N ALA A 12 -0.63 10.61 -11.88
CA ALA A 12 -0.68 9.76 -10.70
C ALA A 12 -1.48 10.37 -9.53
N ALA A 13 -1.63 11.70 -9.49
CA ALA A 13 -2.42 12.38 -8.47
C ALA A 13 -3.94 12.29 -8.72
N ARG A 14 -4.37 11.94 -9.93
CA ARG A 14 -5.80 11.73 -10.22
C ARG A 14 -6.29 10.50 -9.46
N PRO A 15 -7.46 10.55 -8.79
CA PRO A 15 -7.96 9.40 -8.03
C PRO A 15 -8.07 8.10 -8.84
N ASP A 16 -8.57 8.17 -10.07
CA ASP A 16 -8.74 7.00 -10.95
C ASP A 16 -7.41 6.34 -11.33
N VAL A 17 -6.34 7.12 -11.42
CA VAL A 17 -4.99 6.64 -11.75
C VAL A 17 -4.22 6.22 -10.50
N GLY A 18 -4.30 7.02 -9.43
CA GLY A 18 -3.58 6.79 -8.18
C GLY A 18 -3.90 5.44 -7.55
N PHE A 19 -5.18 5.04 -7.52
CA PHE A 19 -5.55 3.70 -7.05
C PHE A 19 -4.97 2.58 -7.92
N ARG A 20 -4.91 2.78 -9.25
CA ARG A 20 -4.33 1.80 -10.18
C ARG A 20 -2.81 1.70 -10.01
N VAL A 21 -2.13 2.81 -9.75
CA VAL A 21 -0.69 2.85 -9.41
C VAL A 21 -0.44 2.09 -8.11
N ALA A 22 -1.23 2.35 -7.07
CA ALA A 22 -1.11 1.66 -5.78
C ALA A 22 -1.32 0.15 -5.91
N GLN A 23 -2.37 -0.28 -6.63
CA GLN A 23 -2.62 -1.70 -6.92
C GLN A 23 -1.47 -2.32 -7.73
N TRP A 24 -1.01 -1.64 -8.79
CA TRP A 24 0.10 -2.13 -9.62
C TRP A 24 1.36 -2.36 -8.80
N TYR A 25 1.73 -1.40 -7.94
CA TYR A 25 2.89 -1.53 -7.07
C TYR A 25 2.72 -2.73 -6.12
N TRP A 26 1.57 -2.81 -5.46
CA TRP A 26 1.25 -3.89 -4.53
C TRP A 26 1.37 -5.28 -5.18
N THR A 27 0.78 -5.46 -6.36
CA THR A 27 0.79 -6.73 -7.09
C THR A 27 2.19 -7.07 -7.60
N THR A 28 2.90 -6.12 -8.23
CA THR A 28 4.20 -6.40 -8.84
C THR A 28 5.31 -6.64 -7.82
N HIS A 29 5.15 -6.16 -6.59
CA HIS A 29 6.10 -6.36 -5.49
C HIS A 29 5.69 -7.51 -4.55
N ASN A 30 4.73 -8.34 -4.96
CA ASN A 30 4.27 -9.54 -4.24
C ASN A 30 3.86 -9.27 -2.77
N LEU A 31 3.22 -8.13 -2.51
CA LEU A 31 2.83 -7.75 -1.14
C LEU A 31 1.68 -8.63 -0.59
N ASN A 32 0.92 -9.30 -1.47
CA ASN A 32 -0.05 -10.33 -1.07
C ASN A 32 0.60 -11.43 -0.22
N ALA A 33 1.74 -11.98 -0.66
CA ALA A 33 2.42 -13.05 0.09
C ALA A 33 2.82 -12.61 1.51
N LEU A 34 3.19 -11.34 1.69
CA LEU A 34 3.44 -10.78 3.02
C LEU A 34 2.15 -10.64 3.83
N ALA A 35 1.09 -10.11 3.21
CA ALA A 35 -0.21 -9.91 3.85
C ALA A 35 -0.87 -11.23 4.27
N ASP A 36 -0.74 -12.28 3.48
CA ASP A 36 -1.25 -13.63 3.76
C ASP A 36 -0.58 -14.26 4.98
N GLY A 37 0.64 -13.82 5.33
CA GLY A 37 1.31 -14.22 6.58
C GLY A 37 0.76 -13.52 7.84
N GLY A 38 -0.28 -12.71 7.70
CA GLY A 38 -1.06 -12.12 8.77
C GLY A 38 -0.50 -10.82 9.36
N PRO A 39 -1.13 -10.29 10.43
CA PRO A 39 -0.81 -8.98 11.02
C PRO A 39 0.66 -8.82 11.44
N ARG A 40 1.32 -9.93 11.81
CA ARG A 40 2.76 -9.96 12.16
C ARG A 40 3.68 -9.45 11.05
N ASN A 41 3.23 -9.49 9.80
CA ASN A 41 4.01 -9.06 8.64
C ASN A 41 3.75 -7.60 8.23
N PHE A 42 2.89 -6.86 8.95
CA PHE A 42 2.58 -5.47 8.59
C PHE A 42 3.82 -4.55 8.60
N ASP A 43 4.75 -4.83 9.50
CA ASP A 43 6.08 -4.24 9.57
C ASP A 43 6.95 -4.53 8.34
N ALA A 44 6.86 -5.74 7.79
CA ALA A 44 7.57 -6.13 6.58
C ALA A 44 6.97 -5.44 5.35
N ILE A 45 5.64 -5.36 5.27
CA ILE A 45 4.93 -4.61 4.23
C ILE A 45 5.34 -3.13 4.26
N THR A 46 5.42 -2.53 5.45
CA THR A 46 5.86 -1.14 5.61
C THR A 46 7.27 -0.91 5.06
N ARG A 47 8.21 -1.81 5.38
CA ARG A 47 9.59 -1.73 4.86
C ARG A 47 9.64 -1.96 3.36
N ALA A 48 8.87 -2.89 2.82
CA ALA A 48 8.82 -3.16 1.39
C ALA A 48 8.38 -1.92 0.60
N ILE A 49 7.40 -1.16 1.11
CA ILE A 49 6.88 0.05 0.45
C ILE A 49 7.82 1.26 0.63
N ASN A 50 8.35 1.47 1.85
CA ASN A 50 9.02 2.73 2.23
C ASN A 50 10.55 2.61 2.39
N GLY A 51 11.14 1.43 2.20
CA GLY A 51 12.56 1.16 2.48
C GLY A 51 12.94 1.19 3.97
N GLY A 52 11.96 1.36 4.86
CA GLY A 52 12.15 1.52 6.31
C GLY A 52 10.81 1.64 7.04
N LEU A 53 10.82 2.13 8.28
CA LEU A 53 9.61 2.33 9.09
C LEU A 53 9.10 3.78 9.09
N ASN A 54 9.36 4.51 8.01
CA ASN A 54 8.91 5.90 7.86
C ASN A 54 7.36 5.97 7.89
N GLY A 55 6.81 6.76 8.82
CA GLY A 55 5.35 6.90 9.01
C GLY A 55 4.67 5.71 9.69
N LYS A 56 5.42 4.83 10.36
CA LYS A 56 4.91 3.60 10.99
C LYS A 56 3.72 3.82 11.92
N ALA A 57 3.80 4.80 12.81
CA ALA A 57 2.73 5.08 13.77
C ALA A 57 1.38 5.42 13.07
N ASP A 58 1.43 6.17 11.97
CA ASP A 58 0.25 6.48 11.18
C ASP A 58 -0.28 5.25 10.44
N ARG A 59 0.60 4.44 9.85
CA ARG A 59 0.24 3.17 9.19
C ARG A 59 -0.46 2.23 10.17
N ASP A 60 0.08 2.06 11.37
CA ASP A 60 -0.50 1.22 12.42
C ASP A 60 -1.89 1.76 12.84
N ARG A 61 -2.02 3.08 13.02
CA ARG A 61 -3.31 3.73 13.35
C ARG A 61 -4.36 3.47 12.27
N TYR A 62 -4.01 3.60 11.00
CA TYR A 62 -4.96 3.36 9.89
C TYR A 62 -5.31 1.89 9.73
N TYR A 63 -4.35 0.98 9.93
CA TYR A 63 -4.61 -0.46 9.90
C TYR A 63 -5.58 -0.88 11.01
N ALA A 64 -5.33 -0.44 12.25
CA ALA A 64 -6.24 -0.69 13.37
C ALA A 64 -7.64 -0.10 13.13
N ARG A 65 -7.74 1.08 12.50
CA ARG A 65 -9.02 1.66 12.09
C ARG A 65 -9.72 0.79 11.05
N ALA A 66 -9.01 0.30 10.04
CA ALA A 66 -9.56 -0.56 9.00
C ALA A 66 -10.10 -1.88 9.58
N LEU A 67 -9.34 -2.55 10.46
CA LEU A 67 -9.78 -3.77 11.14
C LEU A 67 -11.10 -3.55 11.90
N ARG A 68 -11.19 -2.47 12.68
CA ARG A 68 -12.43 -2.12 13.41
C ARG A 68 -13.63 -1.89 12.49
N VAL A 69 -13.44 -1.16 11.39
CA VAL A 69 -14.52 -0.84 10.44
C VAL A 69 -14.97 -2.08 9.68
N LEU A 70 -14.05 -2.98 9.34
CA LEU A 70 -14.33 -4.21 8.59
C LEU A 70 -14.71 -5.40 9.46
N GLY A 71 -14.71 -5.26 10.79
CA GLY A 71 -14.99 -6.36 11.73
C GLY A 71 -13.93 -7.47 11.73
N ALA A 72 -12.73 -7.17 11.22
CA ALA A 72 -11.61 -8.09 11.21
C ALA A 72 -10.83 -8.02 12.54
N ARG A 73 -10.17 -9.11 12.91
CA ARG A 73 -9.33 -9.22 14.12
C ARG A 73 -7.88 -9.46 13.73
#